data_AF-A0A2N0MPJ1-F1
#
_entry.id   AF-A0A2N0MPJ1-F1
#
_cell.length_a   1.000
_cell.length_b   1.000
_cell.length_c   1.000
_cell.angle_alpha   90.00
_cell.angle_beta   90.00
_cell.angle_gamma   90.00
#
_symmetry.space_group_name_H-M   'P 1'
#
loop_
_entity.id
_entity.type
_entity.pdbx_description
1 polymer ?
#
loop_
_entity_poly.entity_id
_entity_poly.type
_entity_poly.pdbx_seq_one_letter_code
_entity_poly.pdbx_strand_id
1 'polypeptide(L)'
;MSKSPLSRVLLDAVPEMYHYEDTGCEVSPSCLNCPLPRCKYDDPVWFQRYRRMGRDLKVWRTIHSERLTAEEAAQRFSVTVRTVFRIMRRCRESLPEMNVEEMGAFAAD
;
A
#
# COMPACT_ATOMS: atom_id res chain seq x y z
N MET A 1 22.97 -34.62 36.76
CA MET A 1 21.48 -34.62 36.74
C MET A 1 21.03 -34.47 35.30
N SER A 2 20.62 -35.56 34.64
CA SER A 2 20.17 -35.51 33.25
C SER A 2 18.81 -34.81 33.17
N LYS A 3 18.76 -33.64 32.53
CA LYS A 3 17.49 -32.96 32.24
C LYS A 3 16.60 -33.89 31.42
N SER A 4 15.35 -34.08 31.86
CA SER A 4 14.42 -34.98 31.17
C SER A 4 14.14 -34.47 29.74
N PRO A 5 13.92 -35.35 28.76
CA PRO A 5 13.68 -34.96 27.36
C PRO A 5 12.44 -34.08 27.19
N LEU A 6 11.51 -34.13 28.16
CA LEU A 6 10.31 -33.28 28.20
C LEU A 6 10.62 -31.80 28.46
N SER A 7 11.76 -31.50 29.11
CA SER A 7 12.16 -30.11 29.39
C SER A 7 12.50 -29.31 28.12
N ARG A 8 12.94 -29.99 27.05
CA ARG A 8 13.30 -29.34 25.78
C ARG A 8 12.09 -28.95 24.93
N VAL A 9 11.03 -29.75 24.99
CA VAL A 9 9.78 -29.51 24.23
C VAL A 9 8.99 -28.33 24.80
N LEU A 10 9.02 -28.14 26.12
CA LEU A 10 8.40 -26.99 26.78
C LEU A 10 9.10 -25.65 26.49
N LEU A 11 10.41 -25.67 26.25
CA LEU A 11 11.21 -24.46 25.95
C LEU A 11 10.90 -23.87 24.56
N ASP A 12 10.45 -24.68 23.61
CA ASP A 12 10.05 -24.24 22.27
C ASP A 12 8.52 -24.10 22.11
N ALA A 13 7.74 -24.27 23.19
CA ALA A 13 6.27 -24.17 23.13
C ALA A 13 5.78 -22.72 22.96
N VAL A 14 6.64 -21.75 23.26
CA VAL A 14 6.40 -20.31 23.10
C VAL A 14 7.64 -19.76 22.40
N PRO A 15 7.51 -18.84 21.43
CA PRO A 15 8.63 -18.36 20.63
C PRO A 15 9.43 -17.31 21.42
N GLU A 16 9.75 -17.57 22.69
CA GLU A 16 10.40 -16.60 23.58
C GLU A 16 11.85 -16.30 23.15
N MET A 17 12.44 -17.21 22.36
CA MET A 17 13.78 -17.07 21.78
C MET A 17 13.75 -16.77 20.27
N TYR A 18 12.57 -16.49 19.69
CA TYR A 18 12.48 -16.12 18.29
C TYR A 18 12.76 -14.63 18.12
N HIS A 19 13.89 -14.31 17.49
CA HIS A 19 14.24 -12.93 17.18
C HIS A 19 13.39 -12.45 15.99
N TYR A 20 12.32 -11.73 16.28
CA TYR A 20 11.53 -11.03 15.26
C TYR A 20 12.29 -9.77 14.84
N GLU A 21 13.04 -9.86 13.74
CA GLU A 21 13.70 -8.70 13.15
C GLU A 21 12.69 -7.83 12.42
N ASP A 22 12.68 -6.53 12.73
CA ASP A 22 11.92 -5.55 11.96
C ASP A 22 12.69 -5.21 10.67
N THR A 23 12.36 -5.95 9.61
CA THR A 23 12.91 -5.71 8.25
C THR A 23 12.02 -4.81 7.40
N GLY A 24 10.87 -4.37 7.94
CA GLY A 24 9.91 -3.55 7.22
C GLY A 24 9.31 -4.20 5.96
N CYS A 25 8.93 -3.37 4.99
CA CYS A 25 8.42 -3.77 3.67
C CYS A 25 8.61 -2.64 2.64
N GLU A 26 8.07 -2.77 1.43
CA GLU A 26 8.16 -1.74 0.36
C GLU A 26 7.55 -0.39 0.73
N VAL A 27 6.75 -0.31 1.80
CA VAL A 27 6.14 0.95 2.25
C VAL A 27 7.00 1.66 3.29
N SER A 28 7.71 0.91 4.13
CA SER A 28 8.58 1.46 5.18
C SER A 28 9.64 0.45 5.56
N PRO A 29 10.91 0.86 5.73
CA PRO A 29 12.00 -0.02 6.17
C PRO A 29 11.87 -0.50 7.62
N SER A 30 10.94 0.08 8.39
CA SER A 30 10.62 -0.35 9.77
C SER A 30 9.12 -0.26 10.03
N CYS A 31 8.55 -1.32 10.61
CA CYS A 31 7.14 -1.42 10.99
C CYS A 31 6.74 -0.35 12.00
N LEU A 32 7.62 -0.04 12.96
CA LEU A 32 7.33 0.94 14.02
C LEU A 32 7.33 2.40 13.53
N ASN A 33 7.91 2.65 12.35
CA ASN A 33 7.92 3.97 11.71
C ASN A 33 7.06 4.00 10.44
N CYS A 34 6.19 2.99 10.26
CA CYS A 34 5.39 2.88 9.06
C CYS A 34 4.34 4.00 9.00
N PRO A 35 4.22 4.74 7.89
CA PRO A 35 3.25 5.83 7.76
C PRO A 35 1.82 5.33 7.51
N LEU A 36 1.62 4.03 7.31
CA LEU A 36 0.29 3.47 7.05
C LEU A 36 -0.54 3.43 8.34
N PRO A 37 -1.83 3.79 8.28
CA PRO A 37 -2.73 3.67 9.45
C PRO A 37 -3.09 2.21 9.77
N ARG A 38 -2.83 1.28 8.84
CA ARG A 38 -3.01 -0.17 9.00
C ARG A 38 -1.93 -0.93 8.25
N CYS A 39 -1.46 -2.05 8.79
CA CYS A 39 -0.46 -2.86 8.07
C CYS A 39 -1.07 -3.46 6.80
N LYS A 40 -0.31 -3.43 5.69
CA LYS A 40 -0.73 -4.04 4.41
C LYS A 40 -0.96 -5.55 4.48
N TYR A 41 -0.31 -6.23 5.43
CA TYR A 41 -0.45 -7.67 5.64
C TYR A 41 -1.70 -8.00 6.46
N ASP A 42 -2.15 -7.08 7.32
CA ASP A 42 -3.39 -7.23 8.10
C ASP A 42 -4.63 -7.09 7.22
N ASP A 43 -4.55 -6.26 6.16
CA ASP A 43 -5.61 -6.12 5.16
C ASP A 43 -5.06 -5.87 3.76
N PRO A 44 -4.76 -6.96 3.03
CA PRO A 44 -4.27 -6.86 1.66
C PRO A 44 -5.27 -6.20 0.70
N VAL A 45 -6.57 -6.34 0.95
CA VAL A 45 -7.63 -5.79 0.08
C VAL A 45 -7.68 -4.27 0.21
N TRP A 46 -7.67 -3.77 1.44
CA TRP A 46 -7.55 -2.35 1.74
C TRP A 46 -6.28 -1.77 1.11
N PHE A 47 -5.12 -2.41 1.31
CA PHE A 47 -3.85 -1.93 0.77
C PHE A 47 -3.88 -1.82 -0.76
N GLN A 48 -4.34 -2.86 -1.45
CA GLN A 48 -4.43 -2.85 -2.91
C GLN A 48 -5.40 -1.79 -3.44
N ARG A 49 -6.54 -1.59 -2.76
CA ARG A 49 -7.52 -0.54 -3.10
C ARG A 49 -6.89 0.84 -2.98
N TYR A 50 -6.29 1.17 -1.84
CA TYR A 50 -5.69 2.48 -1.59
C TYR A 50 -4.47 2.74 -2.47
N ARG A 51 -3.61 1.74 -2.69
CA ARG A 51 -2.49 1.85 -3.64
C ARG A 51 -2.97 2.09 -5.08
N ARG A 52 -4.08 1.47 -5.51
CA ARG A 52 -4.69 1.78 -6.82
C ARG A 52 -5.22 3.21 -6.85
N MET A 53 -5.92 3.64 -5.81
CA MET A 53 -6.46 5.00 -5.71
C MET A 53 -5.37 6.07 -5.71
N GLY A 54 -4.24 5.85 -5.02
CA GLY A 54 -3.08 6.75 -5.04
C GLY A 54 -2.53 6.95 -6.46
N ARG A 55 -2.33 5.86 -7.21
CA ARG A 55 -1.90 5.91 -8.62
C ARG A 55 -2.92 6.60 -9.52
N ASP A 56 -4.20 6.25 -9.39
CA ASP A 56 -5.29 6.86 -10.15
C ASP A 56 -5.36 8.37 -9.89
N LEU A 57 -5.19 8.80 -8.64
CA LEU A 57 -5.20 10.20 -8.24
C LEU A 57 -4.00 10.97 -8.80
N LYS A 58 -2.81 10.37 -8.84
CA LYS A 58 -1.62 10.96 -9.49
C LYS A 58 -1.92 11.28 -10.95
N VAL A 59 -2.43 10.30 -11.70
CA VAL A 59 -2.82 10.47 -13.11
C VAL A 59 -3.88 11.57 -13.26
N TRP A 60 -4.94 11.51 -12.44
CA TRP A 60 -6.02 12.49 -12.48
C TRP A 60 -5.52 13.91 -12.20
N ARG A 61 -4.70 14.10 -11.14
CA ARG A 61 -4.13 15.41 -10.80
C ARG A 61 -3.27 15.96 -11.93
N THR A 62 -2.39 15.14 -12.51
CA THR A 62 -1.55 15.54 -13.66
C THR A 62 -2.39 15.96 -14.86
N ILE A 63 -3.44 15.22 -15.21
CA ILE A 63 -4.36 15.58 -16.30
C ILE A 63 -4.98 16.96 -16.08
N HIS A 64 -5.41 17.26 -14.85
CA HIS A 64 -6.08 18.53 -14.54
C HIS A 64 -5.10 19.69 -14.42
N SER A 65 -3.93 19.49 -13.80
CA SER A 65 -2.94 20.55 -13.62
C SER A 65 -2.29 20.96 -14.94
N GLU A 66 -2.07 20.00 -15.84
CA GLU A 66 -1.39 20.23 -17.12
C GLU A 66 -2.37 20.32 -18.30
N ARG A 67 -3.68 20.15 -18.05
CA ARG A 67 -4.75 20.17 -19.07
C ARG A 67 -4.54 19.17 -20.22
N LEU A 68 -4.06 17.97 -19.90
CA LEU A 68 -3.81 16.93 -20.89
C LEU A 68 -5.12 16.37 -21.47
N THR A 69 -5.08 16.04 -22.76
CA THR A 69 -6.07 15.18 -23.41
C THR A 69 -5.93 13.72 -22.94
N ALA A 70 -6.92 12.88 -23.25
CA ALA A 70 -6.88 11.47 -22.88
C ALA A 70 -5.76 10.71 -23.61
N GLU A 71 -5.46 11.11 -24.84
CA GLU A 71 -4.39 10.57 -25.69
C GLU A 71 -3.01 10.95 -25.15
N GLU A 72 -2.79 12.22 -24.79
CA GLU A 72 -1.52 12.68 -24.20
C GLU A 72 -1.26 12.00 -22.85
N ALA A 73 -2.29 11.87 -22.02
CA ALA A 73 -2.19 11.16 -20.75
C ALA A 73 -1.88 9.67 -20.95
N ALA A 74 -2.52 9.03 -21.94
CA ALA A 74 -2.27 7.62 -22.27
C ALA A 74 -0.80 7.40 -22.66
N GLN A 75 -0.26 8.28 -23.51
CA GLN A 75 1.15 8.25 -23.88
C GLN A 75 2.08 8.51 -22.69
N ARG A 76 1.82 9.54 -21.89
CA ARG A 76 2.65 9.93 -20.74
C ARG A 76 2.77 8.85 -19.67
N PHE A 77 1.67 8.14 -19.41
CA PHE A 77 1.61 7.11 -18.37
C PHE A 77 1.77 5.69 -18.93
N SER A 78 2.07 5.53 -20.23
CA SER A 78 2.22 4.23 -20.89
C SER A 78 1.01 3.31 -20.68
N VAL A 79 -0.20 3.86 -20.82
CA VAL A 79 -1.47 3.13 -20.70
C VAL A 79 -2.35 3.36 -21.92
N THR A 80 -3.44 2.60 -22.03
CA THR A 80 -4.43 2.82 -23.08
C THR A 80 -5.35 4.00 -22.75
N VAL A 81 -5.90 4.66 -23.78
CA VAL A 81 -6.94 5.71 -23.62
C VAL A 81 -8.14 5.20 -22.81
N ARG A 82 -8.56 3.94 -23.01
CA ARG A 82 -9.58 3.28 -22.19
C ARG A 82 -9.23 3.27 -20.70
N THR A 83 -7.95 3.05 -20.37
CA THR A 83 -7.49 3.07 -18.98
C THR A 83 -7.58 4.47 -18.39
N VAL A 84 -7.25 5.51 -19.16
CA VAL A 84 -7.40 6.92 -18.75
C VAL A 84 -8.86 7.22 -18.40
N PHE A 85 -9.80 6.93 -19.28
CA PHE A 85 -11.23 7.15 -19.00
C PHE A 85 -11.73 6.39 -17.77
N ARG A 86 -11.26 5.16 -17.58
CA ARG A 86 -11.59 4.36 -16.41
C ARG A 86 -11.04 4.97 -15.11
N ILE A 87 -9.82 5.52 -15.15
CA ILE A 87 -9.23 6.27 -14.03
C ILE A 87 -10.07 7.51 -13.74
N MET A 88 -10.39 8.32 -14.75
CA MET A 88 -11.20 9.53 -14.60
C MET A 88 -12.57 9.24 -13.98
N ARG A 89 -13.23 8.15 -14.41
CA ARG A 89 -14.49 7.71 -13.83
C ARG A 89 -14.34 7.35 -12.35
N ARG A 90 -13.37 6.50 -12.00
CA ARG A 90 -13.15 6.09 -10.61
C ARG A 90 -12.81 7.25 -9.70
N CYS A 91 -11.95 8.18 -10.14
CA CYS A 91 -11.65 9.38 -9.36
C CYS A 91 -12.90 10.22 -9.14
N ARG A 92 -13.73 10.43 -10.18
CA ARG A 92 -15.00 11.16 -10.02
C ARG A 92 -15.94 10.51 -9.00
N GLU A 93 -16.02 9.18 -9.00
CA GLU A 93 -16.86 8.42 -8.06
C GLU A 93 -16.28 8.38 -6.64
N SER A 94 -14.95 8.40 -6.47
CA SER A 94 -14.28 8.21 -5.17
C SER A 94 -13.88 9.51 -4.47
N LEU A 95 -13.66 10.62 -5.20
CA LEU A 95 -13.25 11.92 -4.65
C LEU A 95 -14.12 12.45 -3.49
N PRO A 96 -15.45 12.22 -3.45
CA PRO A 96 -16.28 12.64 -2.32
C PRO A 96 -16.00 11.87 -1.01
N GLU A 97 -15.41 10.68 -1.07
CA GLU A 97 -15.16 9.80 0.08
C GLU A 97 -13.69 9.83 0.56
N MET A 98 -12.84 10.63 -0.08
CA MET A 98 -11.38 10.56 0.12
C MET A 98 -10.91 11.47 1.26
N ASN A 99 -10.48 10.87 2.37
CA ASN A 99 -9.70 11.57 3.38
C ASN A 99 -8.28 11.82 2.85
N VAL A 100 -7.93 13.10 2.63
CA VAL A 100 -6.68 13.52 1.97
C VAL A 100 -5.43 13.07 2.74
N GLU A 101 -5.53 12.95 4.06
CA GLU A 101 -4.41 12.59 4.95
C GLU A 101 -4.03 11.11 4.81
N GLU A 102 -5.00 10.20 4.73
CA GLU A 102 -4.74 8.75 4.58
C GLU A 102 -4.10 8.41 3.23
N MET A 103 -4.35 9.24 2.22
CA MET A 103 -3.91 8.99 0.85
C MET A 103 -2.45 9.37 0.58
N GLY A 104 -1.88 10.29 1.37
CA GLY A 104 -0.49 10.73 1.21
C GLY A 104 0.51 9.59 1.36
N ALA A 105 0.23 8.63 2.26
CA ALA A 105 1.09 7.47 2.51
C ALA A 105 1.14 6.48 1.34
N PHE A 106 0.18 6.52 0.41
CA PHE A 106 0.09 5.61 -0.75
C PHE A 106 0.56 6.23 -2.06
N ALA A 107 0.96 7.51 -2.05
CA ALA A 107 1.40 8.23 -3.23
C ALA A 107 2.90 8.04 -3.54
N ALA A 108 3.63 7.28 -2.71
CA ALA A 108 5.00 6.89 -2.98
C ALA A 108 5.04 5.83 -4.09
N ASP A 109 5.90 6.07 -5.08
CA ASP A 109 6.09 5.24 -6.28
C ASP A 109 6.74 3.87 -5.96
#